data_AF-A0A183FL55-F1
#
_entry.id   AF-A0A183FL55-F1
#
_cell.length_a   1.000
_cell.length_b   1.000
_cell.length_c   1.000
_cell.angle_alpha   90.00
_cell.angle_beta   90.00
_cell.angle_gamma   90.00
#
_symmetry.space_group_name_H-M   'P 1'
#
loop_
_entity.id
_entity.type
_entity.pdbx_description
1 polymer ?
#
loop_
_entity_poly.entity_id
_entity_poly.type
_entity_poly.pdbx_seq_one_letter_code
_entity_poly.pdbx_strand_id
1 'polypeptide(L)'
;MSGFALLDSREAIVNAVVDASGAYQKTMRQGRAGGLVAPRKGHLRLFPLYALAMLKHTALCAGSSVKLDERVATVVVLRFCPLEQILSEFYSQLYRLNEILQPEEGKWPQPFPLPFEYIARDGIFPF
;
A
#
# COMPACT_ATOMS: atom_id res chain seq x y z
N MET A 1 17.08 -21.09 1.11
CA MET A 1 17.35 -19.66 0.80
C MET A 1 17.15 -18.89 2.08
N SER A 2 18.22 -18.32 2.61
CA SER A 2 18.30 -17.87 4.01
C SER A 2 17.40 -16.66 4.28
N GLY A 3 16.79 -16.60 5.47
CA GLY A 3 15.93 -15.49 5.89
C GLY A 3 16.60 -14.10 5.89
N PHE A 4 17.92 -14.04 5.70
CA PHE A 4 18.70 -12.80 5.56
C PHE A 4 18.25 -11.96 4.36
N ALA A 5 18.07 -12.54 3.17
CA ALA A 5 17.71 -11.78 1.97
C ALA A 5 16.34 -11.09 2.06
N LEU A 6 15.41 -11.68 2.81
CA LEU A 6 14.08 -11.10 3.05
C LEU A 6 14.17 -9.91 4.01
N LEU A 7 14.95 -10.03 5.07
CA LEU A 7 15.19 -8.96 6.03
C LEU A 7 15.89 -7.78 5.35
N ASP A 8 16.94 -8.05 4.56
CA ASP A 8 17.66 -7.03 3.78
C ASP A 8 16.72 -6.27 2.83
N SER A 9 15.83 -7.01 2.16
CA SER A 9 14.83 -6.42 1.25
C SER A 9 13.85 -5.51 2.00
N ARG A 10 13.42 -5.89 3.21
CA ARG A 10 12.54 -5.06 4.04
C ARG A 10 13.24 -3.79 4.51
N GLU A 11 14.49 -3.89 4.94
CA GLU A 11 15.29 -2.73 5.33
C GLU A 11 15.51 -1.79 4.14
N ALA A 12 15.81 -2.33 2.96
CA ALA A 12 15.95 -1.53 1.74
C ALA A 12 14.68 -0.75 1.39
N ILE A 13 13.49 -1.35 1.53
CA ILE A 13 12.21 -0.65 1.33
C ILE A 13 12.03 0.49 2.33
N VAL A 14 12.31 0.24 3.61
CA VAL A 14 12.19 1.28 4.66
C VAL A 14 13.17 2.42 4.39
N ASN A 15 14.42 2.09 4.06
CA ASN A 15 15.46 3.08 3.76
C ASN A 15 15.09 3.92 2.54
N ALA A 16 14.54 3.32 1.48
CA ALA A 16 14.08 4.05 0.31
C ALA A 16 13.00 5.10 0.65
N VAL A 17 12.07 4.79 1.56
CA VAL A 17 11.05 5.75 2.03
C VAL A 17 11.67 6.88 2.85
N VAL A 18 12.60 6.54 3.75
CA VAL A 18 13.31 7.51 4.58
C VAL A 18 14.13 8.46 3.71
N ASP A 19 14.85 7.93 2.72
CA ASP A 19 15.67 8.72 1.81
C ASP A 19 14.84 9.63 0.92
N ALA A 20 13.75 9.13 0.31
CA ALA A 20 12.86 9.93 -0.52
C ALA A 20 12.19 11.06 0.28
N SER A 21 11.71 10.74 1.49
CA SER A 21 11.07 11.73 2.37
C SER A 21 12.09 12.74 2.90
N GLY A 22 13.29 12.27 3.27
CA GLY A 22 14.40 13.11 3.73
C GLY A 22 14.91 14.05 2.64
N ALA A 23 15.03 13.57 1.40
CA ALA A 23 15.40 14.38 0.25
C ALA A 23 14.35 15.47 -0.03
N TYR A 24 13.07 15.12 -0.06
CA TYR A 24 11.99 16.10 -0.23
C TYR A 24 11.95 17.12 0.91
N GLN A 25 12.17 16.64 2.13
CA GLN A 25 12.19 17.50 3.30
C GLN A 25 13.35 18.52 3.23
N LYS A 26 14.54 18.10 2.80
CA LYS A 26 15.70 19.00 2.63
C LYS A 26 15.45 20.07 1.56
N THR A 27 14.75 19.76 0.47
CA THR A 27 14.47 20.74 -0.59
C THR A 27 13.36 21.71 -0.22
N MET A 28 12.36 21.28 0.55
CA MET A 28 11.20 22.12 0.89
C MET A 28 11.34 22.89 2.21
N ARG A 29 12.19 22.44 3.14
CA ARG A 29 12.38 23.12 4.43
C ARG A 29 13.30 24.32 4.28
N GLN A 30 12.74 25.45 3.88
CA GLN A 30 13.35 26.78 4.05
C GLN A 30 13.26 27.24 5.52
N GLY A 31 13.94 26.56 6.44
CA GLY A 31 14.13 27.04 7.82
C GLY A 31 12.96 26.90 8.81
N ARG A 32 11.88 26.18 8.48
CA ARG A 32 10.78 25.90 9.44
C ARG A 32 11.06 24.63 10.26
N ALA A 33 11.08 24.77 11.59
CA ALA A 33 11.15 23.66 12.54
C ALA A 33 9.77 23.05 12.78
N GLY A 34 9.66 21.70 12.71
CA GLY A 34 8.46 20.94 13.09
C GLY A 34 7.83 20.13 11.96
N GLY A 35 7.65 18.82 12.18
CA GLY A 35 6.86 17.90 11.34
C GLY A 35 7.61 17.22 10.19
N LEU A 36 7.13 16.03 9.78
CA LEU A 36 7.54 15.36 8.55
C LEU A 36 6.88 16.08 7.37
N VAL A 37 7.69 16.62 6.46
CA VAL A 37 7.17 17.31 5.27
C VAL A 37 6.99 16.27 4.17
N ALA A 38 5.74 15.98 3.82
CA ALA A 38 5.38 15.10 2.70
C ALA A 38 4.74 15.91 1.56
N PRO A 39 4.94 15.55 0.29
CA PRO A 39 4.26 16.22 -0.81
C PRO A 39 2.74 16.10 -0.66
N ARG A 40 2.02 17.21 -0.82
CA ARG A 40 0.54 17.19 -0.78
C ARG A 40 -0.09 16.63 -2.05
N LYS A 41 0.66 16.68 -3.16
CA LYS A 41 0.25 16.25 -4.50
C LYS A 41 1.31 15.33 -5.11
N GLY A 42 0.90 14.48 -6.04
CA GLY A 42 1.75 13.55 -6.75
C GLY A 42 1.99 12.23 -6.03
N HIS A 43 2.80 11.38 -6.64
CA HIS A 43 2.95 9.97 -6.28
C HIS A 43 3.71 9.74 -4.97
N LEU A 44 4.62 10.65 -4.58
CA LEU A 44 5.40 10.50 -3.33
C LEU A 44 4.53 10.48 -2.07
N ARG A 45 3.32 11.09 -2.10
CA ARG A 45 2.39 11.08 -0.97
C ARG A 45 1.95 9.66 -0.62
N LEU A 46 1.79 8.81 -1.63
CA LEU A 46 1.35 7.43 -1.47
C LEU A 46 2.52 6.48 -1.24
N PHE A 47 3.76 6.93 -1.41
CA PHE A 47 4.93 6.07 -1.32
C PHE A 47 5.08 5.40 0.07
N PRO A 48 4.94 6.11 1.20
CA PRO A 48 4.96 5.45 2.51
C PRO A 48 3.82 4.44 2.71
N LEU A 49 2.65 4.71 2.13
CA LEU A 49 1.48 3.83 2.22
C LEU A 49 1.71 2.53 1.44
N TYR A 50 2.18 2.62 0.19
CA TYR A 50 2.52 1.44 -0.61
C TYR A 50 3.70 0.67 -0.02
N ALA A 51 4.71 1.35 0.53
CA ALA A 51 5.80 0.67 1.23
C ALA A 51 5.32 -0.12 2.44
N LEU A 52 4.41 0.45 3.24
CA LEU A 52 3.79 -0.27 4.36
C LEU A 52 2.98 -1.49 3.88
N ALA A 53 2.21 -1.33 2.81
CA ALA A 53 1.46 -2.43 2.20
C ALA A 53 2.39 -3.56 1.72
N MET A 54 3.47 -3.21 1.02
CA MET A 54 4.51 -4.17 0.59
C MET A 54 5.08 -4.93 1.79
N LEU A 55 5.43 -4.24 2.88
CA LEU A 55 6.00 -4.87 4.08
C LEU A 55 5.03 -5.82 4.81
N LYS A 56 3.71 -5.62 4.65
CA LYS A 56 2.66 -6.48 5.20
C LYS A 56 2.29 -7.64 4.28
N HIS A 57 2.55 -7.51 2.98
CA HIS A 57 2.20 -8.50 1.97
C HIS A 57 2.93 -9.84 2.17
N THR A 58 2.28 -10.95 1.83
CA THR A 58 2.79 -12.32 2.02
C THR A 58 4.13 -12.57 1.32
N ALA A 59 4.39 -11.89 0.20
CA ALA A 59 5.67 -11.94 -0.50
C ALA A 59 6.85 -11.49 0.38
N LEU A 60 6.65 -10.45 1.20
CA LEU A 60 7.73 -9.76 1.94
C LEU A 60 7.58 -9.83 3.47
N CYS A 61 6.49 -10.41 3.99
CA CYS A 61 6.23 -10.53 5.42
C CYS A 61 7.25 -11.48 6.10
N ALA A 62 7.82 -11.05 7.22
CA ALA A 62 8.79 -11.80 8.02
C ALA A 62 8.15 -12.74 9.08
N GLY A 63 6.82 -12.88 9.08
CA GLY A 63 6.08 -13.72 10.03
C GLY A 63 6.12 -15.22 9.71
N SER A 64 6.05 -16.05 10.75
CA SER A 64 6.26 -17.51 10.72
C SER A 64 5.10 -18.37 10.18
N SER A 65 4.12 -17.80 9.46
CA SER A 65 2.89 -18.52 9.07
C SER A 65 2.50 -18.44 7.59
N VAL A 66 3.39 -18.01 6.69
CA VAL A 66 3.10 -18.04 5.24
C VAL A 66 3.65 -19.33 4.66
N LYS A 67 2.80 -20.16 4.04
CA LYS A 67 3.24 -21.38 3.34
C LYS A 67 4.19 -21.00 2.21
N LEU A 68 5.21 -21.82 1.96
CA LEU A 68 6.21 -21.52 0.93
C LEU A 68 5.55 -21.35 -0.44
N ASP A 69 4.64 -22.24 -0.82
CA ASP A 69 3.97 -22.19 -2.13
C ASP A 69 3.13 -20.91 -2.30
N GLU A 70 2.45 -20.47 -1.24
CA GLU A 70 1.68 -19.23 -1.21
C GLU A 70 2.59 -18.00 -1.38
N ARG A 71 3.75 -18.02 -0.71
CA ARG A 71 4.76 -16.96 -0.89
C ARG A 71 5.33 -16.96 -2.30
N VAL A 72 5.65 -18.12 -2.86
CA VAL A 72 6.20 -18.20 -4.22
C VAL A 72 5.15 -17.72 -5.23
N ALA A 73 3.89 -18.12 -5.08
CA ALA A 73 2.80 -17.67 -5.94
C ALA A 73 2.66 -16.14 -5.92
N THR A 74 2.70 -15.52 -4.75
CA THR A 74 2.63 -14.05 -4.64
C THR A 74 3.86 -13.35 -5.20
N VAL A 75 5.07 -13.89 -5.02
CA VAL A 75 6.28 -13.36 -5.66
C VAL A 75 6.19 -13.46 -7.19
N VAL A 76 5.62 -14.53 -7.73
CA VAL A 76 5.39 -14.69 -9.19
C VAL A 76 4.42 -13.62 -9.69
N VAL A 77 3.32 -13.37 -8.99
CA VAL A 77 2.39 -12.27 -9.33
C VAL A 77 3.14 -10.93 -9.38
N LEU A 78 3.92 -10.60 -8.36
CA LEU A 78 4.71 -9.35 -8.32
C LEU A 78 5.77 -9.26 -9.43
N ARG A 79 6.25 -10.40 -9.92
CA ARG A 79 7.30 -10.47 -10.96
C ARG A 79 6.74 -10.26 -12.37
N PHE A 80 5.52 -10.72 -12.63
CA PHE A 80 5.01 -10.88 -14.00
C PHE A 80 3.69 -10.15 -14.28
N CYS A 81 2.95 -9.71 -13.27
CA CYS A 81 1.71 -8.97 -13.49
C CYS A 81 1.97 -7.51 -13.88
N PRO A 82 1.02 -6.87 -14.61
CA PRO A 82 1.11 -5.46 -14.92
C PRO A 82 1.06 -4.60 -13.65
N LEU A 83 1.60 -3.38 -13.73
CA LEU A 83 1.72 -2.49 -12.58
C LEU A 83 0.36 -2.20 -11.93
N GLU A 84 -0.72 -2.02 -12.70
CA GLU A 84 -2.04 -1.76 -12.12
C GLU A 84 -2.53 -2.93 -11.24
N GLN A 85 -2.26 -4.17 -11.68
CA GLN A 85 -2.63 -5.36 -10.94
C GLN A 85 -1.78 -5.51 -9.67
N ILE A 86 -0.47 -5.24 -9.76
CA ILE A 86 0.42 -5.24 -8.59
C ILE A 86 -0.01 -4.19 -7.56
N LEU A 87 -0.37 -2.98 -8.00
CA LEU A 87 -0.84 -1.92 -7.10
C LEU A 87 -2.17 -2.30 -6.43
N SER A 88 -3.06 -2.98 -7.16
CA SER A 88 -4.34 -3.47 -6.65
C SER A 88 -4.15 -4.60 -5.63
N GLU A 89 -3.10 -5.41 -5.78
CA GLU A 89 -2.70 -6.44 -4.81
C GLU A 89 -2.22 -5.83 -3.48
N PHE A 90 -1.43 -4.74 -3.54
CA PHE A 90 -0.93 -4.07 -2.34
C PHE A 90 -1.97 -3.22 -1.63
N TYR A 91 -2.78 -2.47 -2.39
CA TYR A 91 -3.78 -1.56 -1.85
C TYR A 91 -5.08 -1.73 -2.63
N SER A 92 -5.87 -2.72 -2.22
CA SER A 92 -7.17 -2.98 -2.82
C SER A 92 -8.11 -1.79 -2.62
N GLN A 93 -8.94 -1.54 -3.63
CA GLN A 93 -9.95 -0.50 -3.55
C GLN A 93 -11.20 -1.07 -2.90
N LEU A 94 -11.58 -0.51 -1.76
CA LEU A 94 -12.78 -0.90 -1.05
C LEU A 94 -13.98 -0.14 -1.61
N TYR A 95 -15.03 -0.84 -2.02
CA TYR A 95 -16.27 -0.25 -2.50
C TYR A 95 -17.44 -0.70 -1.64
N ARG A 96 -18.42 0.19 -1.42
CA ARG A 96 -19.70 -0.21 -0.81
C ARG A 96 -20.57 -0.86 -1.86
N LEU A 97 -20.91 -2.13 -1.67
CA LEU A 97 -21.79 -2.85 -2.59
C LEU A 97 -23.18 -2.20 -2.68
N ASN A 98 -23.66 -1.59 -1.60
CA ASN A 98 -24.93 -0.86 -1.62
C ASN A 98 -24.93 0.28 -2.66
N GLU A 99 -23.80 0.99 -2.81
CA GLU A 99 -23.63 2.07 -3.79
C GLU A 99 -23.39 1.53 -5.22
N ILE A 100 -22.84 0.32 -5.33
CA ILE A 100 -22.69 -0.38 -6.61
C ILE A 100 -24.03 -0.86 -7.15
N LEU A 101 -24.89 -1.40 -6.28
CA LEU A 101 -26.18 -1.99 -6.65
C LEU A 101 -27.27 -0.94 -6.93
N GLN A 102 -27.11 0.26 -6.36
CA GLN A 102 -27.97 1.42 -6.62
C GLN A 102 -27.11 2.61 -7.04
N PRO A 103 -26.49 2.55 -8.24
CA PRO A 103 -25.66 3.65 -8.69
C PRO A 103 -26.55 4.87 -8.93
N GLU A 104 -26.17 6.00 -8.32
CA GLU A 104 -26.66 7.31 -8.75
C GLU A 104 -26.43 7.43 -10.27
N GLU A 105 -27.42 7.93 -11.00
CA GLU A 105 -27.49 7.86 -12.47
C GLU A 105 -26.15 8.24 -13.15
N GLY A 106 -25.47 7.24 -13.70
CA GLY A 106 -24.20 7.40 -14.42
C GLY A 106 -22.93 7.60 -13.58
N LYS A 107 -22.97 7.45 -12.25
CA LYS A 107 -21.81 7.68 -11.37
C LYS A 107 -21.32 6.40 -10.71
N TRP A 108 -20.07 6.05 -10.98
CA TRP A 108 -19.40 4.95 -10.29
C TRP A 108 -18.99 5.36 -8.86
N PRO A 109 -19.17 4.50 -7.84
CA PRO A 109 -18.87 4.84 -6.46
C PRO A 109 -17.38 5.08 -6.29
N GLN A 110 -17.05 5.98 -5.38
CA GLN A 110 -15.66 6.32 -5.10
C GLN A 110 -15.05 5.26 -4.17
N PRO A 111 -13.80 4.84 -4.40
CA PRO A 111 -13.15 3.88 -3.53
C PRO A 111 -12.93 4.49 -2.13
N PHE A 112 -13.27 3.72 -1.10
CA PHE A 112 -13.08 4.06 0.29
C PHE A 112 -11.65 3.71 0.75
N PRO A 113 -11.10 4.46 1.72
CA PRO A 113 -9.88 4.06 2.42
C PRO A 113 -10.06 2.70 3.12
N LEU A 114 -8.99 1.90 3.15
CA LEU A 114 -8.97 0.56 3.75
C LEU A 114 -9.08 0.45 5.30
N PRO A 115 -8.88 1.49 6.15
CA PRO A 115 -9.02 1.34 7.60
C PRO A 115 -10.41 0.87 8.03
N PHE A 116 -10.45 0.02 9.06
CA PHE A 116 -11.69 -0.48 9.67
C PHE A 116 -12.65 0.64 10.11
N GLU A 117 -12.13 1.82 10.43
CA GLU A 117 -12.90 3.02 10.80
C GLU A 117 -13.94 3.43 9.73
N TYR A 118 -13.71 3.09 8.45
CA TYR A 118 -14.63 3.41 7.35
C TYR A 118 -15.66 2.31 7.06
N ILE A 119 -15.57 1.18 7.77
CA ILE A 119 -16.51 0.07 7.65
C ILE A 119 -17.73 0.37 8.52
N ALA A 120 -18.82 0.74 7.86
CA ALA A 120 -20.10 0.96 8.52
C ALA A 120 -20.77 -0.38 8.86
N ARG A 121 -21.44 -0.47 10.01
CA ARG A 121 -22.07 -1.73 10.48
C ARG A 121 -23.18 -2.23 9.57
N ASP A 122 -23.81 -1.33 8.84
CA ASP A 122 -24.89 -1.53 7.87
C ASP A 122 -24.38 -1.66 6.42
N GLY A 123 -23.08 -1.45 6.20
CA GLY A 123 -22.47 -1.52 4.87
C GLY A 123 -22.11 -2.94 4.46
N ILE A 124 -22.40 -3.29 3.21
CA ILE A 124 -21.93 -4.52 2.58
C ILE A 124 -20.68 -4.16 1.76
N PHE A 125 -19.59 -4.89 1.98
CA PHE A 125 -18.31 -4.68 1.32
C PHE A 125 -17.83 -6.01 0.70
N PRO A 126 -17.26 -6.00 -0.52
CA PRO A 126 -16.67 -7.20 -1.10
C PRO A 126 -15.33 -7.45 -0.40
N PHE A 127 -15.16 -8.65 0.15
CA PHE A 127 -13.90 -9.14 0.71
C PHE A 127 -13.23 -10.09 -0.29
#